data_AF-A0A657APY0-F1
#
_entry.id   AF-A0A657APY0-F1
#
_cell.length_a   1.000
_cell.length_b   1.000
_cell.length_c   1.000
_cell.angle_alpha   90.00
_cell.angle_beta   90.00
_cell.angle_gamma   90.00
#
_symmetry.space_group_name_H-M   'P 1'
#
loop_
_entity.id
_entity.type
_entity.pdbx_description
1 polymer ?
#
loop_
_entity_poly.entity_id
_entity_poly.type
_entity_poly.pdbx_seq_one_letter_code
_entity_poly.pdbx_strand_id
1 'polypeptide(L)'
;MNKLTTSLSFKLAIPSILIGTIFLLSVSLLFSYHAERTLERESNIIAQHIQDTLLIANETNANTANLRRIVKALTARNDMTRLLPVEQASGIISADSQEENIGQNVHNSLDNAQLET
;
A
#
# COMPACT_ATOMS: atom_id res chain seq x y z
N MET A 1 36.21 37.71 -9.23
CA MET A 1 35.70 36.35 -9.54
C MET A 1 36.78 35.30 -9.90
N ASN A 2 38.05 35.66 -10.14
CA ASN A 2 39.08 34.69 -10.62
C ASN A 2 39.92 33.96 -9.54
N LYS A 3 39.75 34.27 -8.24
CA LYS A 3 40.54 33.64 -7.15
C LYS A 3 39.96 32.32 -6.63
N LEU A 4 38.67 32.05 -6.86
CA LEU A 4 38.00 30.82 -6.40
C LEU A 4 38.32 29.61 -7.29
N THR A 5 38.47 29.82 -8.60
CA THR A 5 38.72 28.75 -9.59
C THR A 5 40.19 28.32 -9.69
N THR A 6 41.10 29.08 -9.06
CA THR A 6 42.54 28.82 -9.04
C THR A 6 43.00 28.06 -7.80
N SER A 7 42.14 27.92 -6.78
CA SER A 7 42.44 27.13 -5.58
C SER A 7 42.41 25.62 -5.89
N LEU A 8 43.51 24.92 -5.57
CA LEU A 8 43.64 23.47 -5.71
C LEU A 8 42.52 22.72 -4.97
N SER A 9 42.14 23.21 -3.78
CA SER A 9 41.06 22.62 -2.98
C SER A 9 39.70 22.71 -3.68
N PHE A 10 39.43 23.80 -4.41
CA PHE A 10 38.16 23.96 -5.15
C PHE A 10 38.11 23.05 -6.38
N LYS A 11 39.25 22.85 -7.06
CA LYS A 11 39.38 21.93 -8.20
C LYS A 11 39.21 20.46 -7.80
N LEU A 12 39.55 20.09 -6.57
CA LEU A 12 39.33 18.73 -6.04
C LEU A 12 37.95 18.55 -5.39
N ALA A 13 37.40 19.60 -4.77
CA ALA A 13 36.11 19.55 -4.10
C ALA A 13 34.94 19.40 -5.09
N ILE A 14 34.98 20.06 -6.24
CA ILE A 14 33.88 19.97 -7.22
C ILE A 14 33.70 18.53 -7.74
N PRO A 15 34.73 17.83 -8.26
CA PRO A 15 34.58 16.45 -8.73
C PRO A 15 34.08 15.50 -7.63
N SER A 16 34.57 15.65 -6.41
CA SER A 16 34.15 14.81 -5.28
C SER A 16 32.69 15.04 -4.88
N ILE A 17 32.23 16.29 -4.85
CA ILE A 17 30.80 16.63 -4.64
C ILE A 17 29.96 16.04 -5.76
N LEU A 18 30.42 16.14 -7.01
CA LEU A 18 29.69 15.68 -8.19
C LEU A 18 29.53 14.14 -8.18
N ILE A 19 30.60 13.41 -7.85
CA ILE A 19 30.58 11.96 -7.67
C ILE A 19 29.66 11.57 -6.50
N GLY A 20 29.76 12.26 -5.36
CA GLY A 20 28.89 12.02 -4.21
C GLY A 20 27.42 12.23 -4.52
N THR A 21 27.10 13.26 -5.31
CA THR A 21 25.74 13.56 -5.74
C THR A 21 25.20 12.49 -6.70
N ILE A 22 25.99 12.06 -7.67
CA ILE A 22 25.63 10.97 -8.60
C ILE A 22 25.40 9.66 -7.83
N PHE A 23 26.25 9.36 -6.86
CA PHE A 23 26.11 8.18 -6.03
C PHE A 23 24.81 8.22 -5.22
N LEU A 24 24.52 9.35 -4.58
CA LEU A 24 23.30 9.52 -3.79
C LEU A 24 22.03 9.44 -4.64
N LEU A 25 22.04 10.03 -5.84
CA LEU A 25 20.97 9.88 -6.83
C LEU A 25 20.76 8.42 -7.22
N SER A 26 21.84 7.68 -7.47
CA SER A 26 21.79 6.28 -7.88
C SER A 26 21.21 5.39 -6.79
N VAL A 27 21.64 5.59 -5.53
CA VAL A 27 21.09 4.87 -4.37
C VAL A 27 19.61 5.21 -4.17
N SER A 28 19.24 6.48 -4.30
CA SER A 28 17.84 6.91 -4.17
C SER A 28 16.94 6.23 -5.21
N LEU A 29 17.36 6.21 -6.48
CA LEU A 29 16.60 5.58 -7.55
C LEU A 29 16.46 4.07 -7.36
N LEU A 30 17.56 3.40 -6.98
CA LEU A 30 17.54 1.97 -6.67
C LEU A 30 16.62 1.67 -5.48
N PHE A 31 16.66 2.50 -4.43
CA PHE A 31 15.80 2.32 -3.26
C PHE A 31 14.33 2.49 -3.64
N SER A 32 13.96 3.56 -4.36
CA SER A 32 12.58 3.75 -4.83
C SER A 32 12.09 2.59 -5.69
N TYR A 33 12.92 2.14 -6.64
CA TYR A 33 12.57 1.02 -7.52
C TYR A 33 12.36 -0.29 -6.75
N HIS A 34 13.26 -0.61 -5.83
CA HIS A 34 13.14 -1.81 -5.01
C HIS A 34 11.99 -1.71 -4.00
N ALA A 35 11.76 -0.54 -3.41
CA ALA A 35 10.68 -0.32 -2.47
C ALA A 35 9.32 -0.53 -3.14
N GLU A 36 9.10 0.06 -4.32
CA GLU A 36 7.84 -0.11 -5.07
C GLU A 36 7.59 -1.59 -5.43
N ARG A 37 8.60 -2.26 -5.99
CA ARG A 37 8.46 -3.67 -6.40
C ARG A 37 8.26 -4.62 -5.23
N THR A 38 8.95 -4.38 -4.12
CA THR A 38 8.81 -5.21 -2.92
C THR A 38 7.46 -4.96 -2.28
N LEU A 39 7.01 -3.70 -2.21
CA LEU A 39 5.71 -3.34 -1.67
C LEU A 39 4.56 -3.96 -2.48
N GLU A 40 4.61 -3.90 -3.82
CA GLU A 40 3.63 -4.57 -4.68
C GLU A 40 3.58 -6.07 -4.43
N ARG A 41 4.75 -6.72 -4.39
CA ARG A 41 4.84 -8.17 -4.23
C ARG A 41 4.29 -8.63 -2.88
N GLU A 42 4.74 -8.01 -1.79
CA GLU A 42 4.29 -8.35 -0.44
C GLU A 42 2.79 -8.05 -0.28
N SER A 43 2.31 -6.93 -0.83
CA SER A 43 0.87 -6.60 -0.82
C SER A 43 0.05 -7.66 -1.55
N ASN A 44 0.52 -8.15 -2.69
CA ASN A 44 -0.20 -9.17 -3.46
C ASN A 44 -0.22 -10.52 -2.73
N ILE A 45 0.88 -10.90 -2.07
CA ILE A 45 0.94 -12.12 -1.24
C ILE A 45 -0.06 -12.04 -0.08
N ILE A 46 -0.09 -10.92 0.63
CA ILE A 46 -1.03 -10.68 1.74
C ILE A 46 -2.48 -10.70 1.23
N ALA A 47 -2.75 -10.03 0.11
CA ALA A 47 -4.08 -9.99 -0.51
C ALA A 47 -4.57 -11.39 -0.92
N GLN A 48 -3.70 -12.21 -1.53
CA GLN A 48 -4.02 -13.60 -1.88
C GLN A 48 -4.33 -14.43 -0.63
N HIS A 49 -3.51 -14.33 0.41
CA HIS A 49 -3.78 -15.05 1.67
C HIS A 49 -5.10 -14.64 2.32
N ILE A 50 -5.44 -13.35 2.29
CA ILE A 50 -6.73 -12.84 2.78
C ILE A 50 -7.87 -13.39 1.93
N GLN A 51 -7.74 -13.34 0.60
CA GLN A 51 -8.75 -13.85 -0.34
C GLN A 51 -9.01 -15.34 -0.12
N ASP A 52 -7.96 -16.15 -0.04
CA ASP A 52 -8.07 -17.59 0.21
C ASP A 52 -8.74 -17.87 1.55
N THR A 53 -8.35 -17.12 2.60
CA THR A 53 -8.96 -17.25 3.92
C THR A 53 -10.45 -16.89 3.90
N LEU A 54 -10.83 -15.83 3.18
CA LEU A 54 -12.22 -15.41 3.03
C LEU A 54 -13.04 -16.43 2.23
N LEU A 55 -12.45 -17.00 1.17
CA LEU A 55 -13.10 -18.02 0.35
C LEU A 55 -13.36 -19.29 1.15
N ILE A 56 -12.34 -19.81 1.84
CA ILE A 56 -12.46 -20.99 2.72
C ILE A 56 -13.47 -20.73 3.84
N ALA A 57 -13.42 -19.55 4.46
CA ALA A 57 -14.37 -19.15 5.49
C ALA A 57 -15.82 -19.15 5.00
N ASN A 58 -16.05 -18.61 3.79
CA ASN A 58 -17.37 -18.55 3.19
C ASN A 58 -17.89 -19.94 2.80
N GLU A 59 -17.04 -20.81 2.24
CA GLU A 59 -17.40 -22.17 1.88
C GLU A 59 -17.71 -23.04 3.11
N THR A 60 -16.97 -22.87 4.20
CA THR A 60 -17.16 -23.65 5.44
C THR A 60 -18.33 -23.15 6.27
N ASN A 61 -18.67 -21.86 6.23
CA ASN A 61 -19.78 -21.30 7.00
C ASN A 61 -20.32 -20.00 6.36
N ALA A 62 -21.21 -20.15 5.37
CA ALA A 62 -21.76 -19.09 4.52
C ALA A 62 -22.67 -18.05 5.22
N ASN A 63 -22.57 -17.88 6.53
CA ASN A 63 -23.32 -16.85 7.26
C ASN A 63 -22.61 -15.50 7.20
N THR A 64 -23.33 -14.46 6.75
CA THR A 64 -22.86 -13.07 6.68
C THR A 64 -22.30 -12.55 8.01
N ALA A 65 -22.84 -12.98 9.16
CA ALA A 65 -22.33 -12.62 10.47
C ALA A 65 -20.92 -13.19 10.74
N ASN A 66 -20.62 -14.39 10.22
CA ASN A 66 -19.30 -14.99 10.34
C ASN A 66 -18.31 -14.32 9.40
N LEU A 67 -18.72 -13.99 8.17
CA LEU A 67 -17.91 -13.21 7.24
C LEU A 67 -17.46 -11.88 7.86
N ARG A 68 -18.37 -11.15 8.53
CA ARG A 68 -18.02 -9.90 9.25
C ARG A 68 -16.98 -10.11 10.34
N ARG A 69 -17.11 -11.16 11.16
CA ARG A 69 -16.14 -11.47 12.21
C ARG A 69 -14.77 -11.81 11.63
N ILE A 70 -14.74 -12.53 10.52
CA ILE A 70 -13.51 -12.95 9.85
C ILE A 70 -12.82 -11.74 9.20
N VAL A 71 -13.59 -10.87 8.55
CA VAL A 71 -13.09 -9.60 8.00
C VAL A 71 -12.47 -8.73 9.10
N LYS A 72 -13.16 -8.58 10.26
CA LYS A 72 -12.60 -7.85 11.41
C LYS A 72 -11.32 -8.48 11.95
N ALA A 73 -11.30 -9.81 12.13
CA ALA A 73 -10.13 -10.53 12.63
C ALA A 73 -8.95 -10.43 11.66
N LEU A 74 -9.18 -10.55 10.35
CA LEU A 74 -8.16 -10.41 9.32
C LEU A 74 -7.61 -8.98 9.25
N THR A 75 -8.47 -7.98 9.39
CA THR A 75 -8.08 -6.57 9.44
C THR A 75 -7.16 -6.30 10.62
N ALA A 76 -7.56 -6.72 11.83
CA ALA A 76 -6.75 -6.55 13.03
C ALA A 76 -5.44 -7.36 13.01
N ARG A 77 -5.46 -8.59 12.45
CA ARG A 77 -4.28 -9.47 12.41
C ARG A 77 -3.19 -8.97 11.45
N ASN A 78 -3.58 -8.33 10.36
CA ASN A 78 -2.66 -7.86 9.32
C ASN A 78 -2.43 -6.34 9.38
N ASP A 79 -2.86 -5.68 10.46
CA ASP A 79 -2.71 -4.23 10.67
C ASP A 79 -3.21 -3.39 9.48
N MET A 80 -4.33 -3.82 8.89
CA MET A 80 -4.93 -3.13 7.75
C MET A 80 -5.83 -2.00 8.24
N THR A 81 -5.77 -0.85 7.59
CA THR A 81 -6.67 0.27 7.88
C THR A 81 -8.14 -0.13 7.70
N ARG A 82 -8.42 -0.91 6.65
CA ARG A 82 -9.78 -1.32 6.30
C ARG A 82 -9.79 -2.50 5.35
N LEU A 83 -10.76 -3.40 5.51
CA LEU A 83 -11.03 -4.51 4.59
C LEU A 83 -12.52 -4.54 4.23
N LEU A 84 -12.80 -4.59 2.93
CA LEU A 84 -14.14 -4.49 2.35
C LEU A 84 -14.31 -5.56 1.25
N PRO A 85 -14.78 -6.78 1.58
CA PRO A 85 -15.17 -7.72 0.54
C PRO A 85 -16.35 -7.19 -0.26
N VAL A 86 -16.15 -7.10 -1.58
CA VAL A 86 -17.16 -6.63 -2.53
C VAL A 86 -17.63 -7.82 -3.36
N GLU A 87 -18.94 -7.99 -3.47
CA GLU A 87 -19.52 -8.98 -4.35
C GLU A 87 -19.31 -8.55 -5.81
N GLN A 88 -18.61 -9.37 -6.58
CA GLN A 88 -18.18 -9.03 -7.94
C GLN A 88 -19.35 -8.74 -8.90
N ALA A 89 -20.48 -9.43 -8.73
CA ALA A 89 -21.63 -9.31 -9.62
C ALA A 89 -22.45 -8.02 -9.39
N SER A 90 -22.58 -7.60 -8.13
CA SER A 90 -23.46 -6.50 -7.72
C SER A 90 -22.70 -5.22 -7.36
N GLY A 91 -21.38 -5.32 -7.12
CA GLY A 91 -20.57 -4.23 -6.58
C GLY A 91 -20.95 -3.86 -5.15
N ILE A 92 -21.74 -4.69 -4.45
CA ILE A 92 -22.21 -4.44 -3.10
C ILE A 92 -21.17 -4.91 -2.08
N ILE A 93 -20.95 -4.10 -1.05
CA ILE A 93 -20.07 -4.45 0.07
C ILE A 93 -20.78 -5.50 0.94
N SER A 94 -20.26 -6.73 0.90
CA SER A 94 -20.83 -7.87 1.65
C SER A 94 -20.46 -7.84 3.13
N ALA A 95 -19.31 -7.24 3.46
CA ALA A 95 -18.84 -7.05 4.82
C ALA A 95 -17.89 -5.83 4.90
N ASP A 96 -17.80 -5.22 6.07
CA ASP A 96 -16.90 -4.09 6.33
C ASP A 96 -16.28 -4.27 7.71
N SER A 97 -14.95 -4.14 7.80
CA SER A 97 -14.20 -4.13 9.05
C SER A 97 -14.69 -3.08 10.05
N GLN A 98 -15.22 -1.94 9.57
CA GLN A 98 -15.74 -0.85 10.40
C GLN A 98 -17.28 -0.85 10.50
N GLU A 99 -17.95 -1.78 9.81
CA GLU A 99 -19.42 -1.93 9.75
C GLU A 99 -20.21 -0.76 9.14
N GLU A 100 -19.55 0.28 8.64
CA GLU A 100 -20.20 1.50 8.17
C GLU A 100 -20.86 1.36 6.80
N ASN A 101 -20.28 0.55 5.91
CA ASN A 101 -20.64 0.55 4.49
C ASN A 101 -21.27 -0.76 4.01
N ILE A 102 -21.70 -1.63 4.93
CA ILE A 102 -22.29 -2.92 4.57
C ILE A 102 -23.60 -2.73 3.79
N GLY A 103 -23.73 -3.40 2.65
CA GLY A 103 -24.91 -3.31 1.78
C GLY A 103 -24.91 -2.09 0.84
N GLN A 104 -23.91 -1.22 0.92
CA GLN A 104 -23.75 -0.11 -0.01
C GLN A 104 -22.98 -0.53 -1.26
N ASN A 105 -23.19 0.19 -2.36
CA ASN A 105 -22.38 0.01 -3.55
C ASN A 105 -20.99 0.61 -3.32
N VAL A 106 -19.95 -0.14 -3.70
CA VAL A 106 -18.55 0.25 -3.48
C VAL A 106 -18.21 1.63 -4.06
N HIS A 107 -18.80 2.02 -5.20
CA HIS A 107 -18.55 3.33 -5.80
C HIS A 107 -19.01 4.47 -4.88
N ASN A 108 -20.19 4.32 -4.26
CA ASN A 108 -20.75 5.35 -3.37
C ASN A 108 -19.99 5.42 -2.04
N SER A 109 -19.49 4.29 -1.55
CA SER A 109 -18.79 4.22 -0.27
C SER A 109 -17.33 4.70 -0.34
N LEU A 110 -16.64 4.47 -1.46
CA LEU A 110 -15.26 4.91 -1.64
C LEU A 110 -15.15 6.41 -1.96
N ASP A 111 -16.12 6.98 -2.68
CA ASP A 111 -16.17 8.43 -2.95
C ASP A 111 -16.28 9.23 -1.64
N ASN A 112 -17.10 8.75 -0.69
CA ASN A 112 -17.24 9.40 0.61
C ASN A 112 -16.00 9.23 1.50
N ALA A 113 -15.29 8.09 1.40
CA ALA A 113 -14.07 7.84 2.16
C ALA A 113 -12.89 8.72 1.71
N GLN A 114 -12.88 9.20 0.46
CA GLN A 114 -11.87 10.15 -0.05
C GLN A 114 -12.12 11.60 0.40
N LEU A 115 -13.32 11.91 0.91
CA LEU A 115 -13.69 13.26 1.35
C LEU A 115 -13.39 13.51 2.85
N GLU A 116 -12.97 12.48 3.59
CA GLU A 116 -12.60 12.59 5.02
C GLU A 116 -11.08 12.60 5.28
N THR A 117 -10.25 12.66 4.23
CA THR A 117 -8.79 12.90 4.30
C THR A 117 -8.42 14.31 3.87
#